data_AF-A0AA41NBU8-F1
#
_entry.id   AF-A0AA41NBU8-F1
#
_cell.length_a   1.000
_cell.length_b   1.000
_cell.length_c   1.000
_cell.angle_alpha   90.00
_cell.angle_beta   90.00
_cell.angle_gamma   90.00
#
_symmetry.space_group_name_H-M   'P 1'
#
loop_
_entity.id
_entity.type
_entity.pdbx_description
1 polymer ?
#
loop_
_entity_poly.entity_id
_entity_poly.type
_entity_poly.pdbx_seq_one_letter_code
_entity_poly.pdbx_strand_id
1 'polypeptide(L)'
;MEWGYCGCFWNDKKDPQDNGTVAGFEPLLQKQMKDKQMQRETSEFFQERIKIKEEYAQNLAKLSQNSLAAQEEGSLAEAWAQVKKSLVDEAEVHLKFSTAKLHSDVEKPLMNFCENFKKDMKECDYHINDLSKQHASCSDQWRCPRKPSQSNRETWR
;
A
#
# COMPACT_ATOMS: atom_id res chain seq x y z
N MET A 1 10.11 28.64 -0.75
CA MET A 1 8.83 28.04 -1.18
C MET A 1 8.95 26.54 -1.06
N GLU A 2 8.05 25.91 -0.33
CA GLU A 2 7.98 24.46 -0.20
C GLU A 2 7.24 23.89 -1.43
N TRP A 3 7.74 22.79 -2.02
CA TRP A 3 7.14 22.16 -3.20
C TRP A 3 5.93 21.31 -2.81
N GLY A 4 4.87 21.95 -2.30
CA GLY A 4 3.63 21.29 -1.92
C GLY A 4 2.77 20.94 -3.14
N TYR A 5 1.95 19.89 -3.04
CA TYR A 5 1.04 19.46 -4.12
C TYR A 5 0.13 20.60 -4.60
N CYS A 6 -0.37 21.43 -3.67
CA CYS A 6 -1.22 22.59 -3.97
C CYS A 6 -0.52 23.70 -4.77
N GLY A 7 0.80 23.65 -4.96
CA GLY A 7 1.53 24.63 -5.77
C GLY A 7 1.81 24.16 -7.20
N CYS A 8 1.65 22.87 -7.50
CA CYS A 8 2.31 22.26 -8.67
C CYS A 8 1.40 21.46 -9.61
N PHE A 9 0.15 21.19 -9.22
CA PHE A 9 -0.74 20.23 -9.92
C PHE A 9 -2.05 20.86 -10.42
N TRP A 10 -2.04 22.16 -10.76
CA TRP A 10 -3.23 22.87 -11.26
C TRP A 10 -3.49 22.70 -12.75
N ASN A 11 -2.44 22.59 -13.55
CA ASN A 11 -2.57 22.54 -15.01
C ASN A 11 -2.71 21.09 -15.47
N ASP A 12 -3.64 20.89 -16.38
CA ASP A 12 -3.78 19.63 -17.08
C ASP A 12 -2.58 19.37 -17.99
N LYS A 13 -2.25 18.10 -18.16
CA LYS A 13 -1.14 17.65 -18.99
C LYS A 13 -1.68 16.97 -20.24
N LYS A 14 -0.99 17.13 -21.36
CA LYS A 14 -1.26 16.32 -22.54
C LYS A 14 -0.85 14.88 -22.25
N ASP A 15 -1.75 13.95 -22.56
CA ASP A 15 -1.39 12.54 -22.52
C ASP A 15 -0.36 12.27 -23.64
N PRO A 16 0.79 11.64 -23.36
CA PRO A 16 1.75 11.27 -24.40
C PRO A 16 1.28 10.10 -25.27
N GLN A 17 0.31 9.29 -24.83
CA GLN A 17 -0.23 8.13 -25.57
C GLN A 17 -1.55 8.41 -26.30
N ASP A 18 -2.33 9.39 -25.84
CA ASP A 18 -3.58 9.80 -26.45
C ASP A 18 -3.56 11.32 -26.71
N ASN A 19 -4.24 11.83 -27.73
CA ASN A 19 -4.38 13.29 -27.92
C ASN A 19 -5.29 13.96 -26.85
N GLY A 20 -5.60 13.23 -25.78
CA GLY A 20 -6.37 13.65 -24.62
C GLY A 20 -5.59 14.55 -23.66
N THR A 21 -6.35 15.13 -22.72
CA THR A 21 -5.83 16.00 -21.67
C THR A 21 -6.15 15.36 -20.32
N VAL A 22 -5.11 15.14 -19.51
CA VAL A 22 -5.18 14.50 -18.19
C VAL A 22 -5.21 15.58 -17.12
N ALA A 23 -6.21 15.50 -16.23
CA ALA A 23 -6.39 16.46 -15.15
C ALA A 23 -5.14 16.58 -14.29
N GLY A 24 -4.79 17.79 -13.85
CA GLY A 24 -3.65 18.03 -12.96
C GLY A 24 -3.66 17.19 -11.67
N PHE A 25 -4.84 16.78 -11.20
CA PHE A 25 -5.03 15.91 -10.03
C PHE A 25 -4.71 14.44 -10.28
N GLU A 26 -4.90 13.93 -11.49
CA GLU A 26 -4.77 12.50 -11.82
C GLU A 26 -3.39 11.91 -11.45
N PRO A 27 -2.25 12.58 -11.69
CA PRO A 27 -0.95 12.08 -11.25
C PRO A 27 -0.84 11.88 -9.72
N LEU A 28 -1.55 12.68 -8.93
CA LEU A 28 -1.57 12.53 -7.47
C LEU A 28 -2.36 11.30 -7.07
N LEU A 29 -3.53 11.08 -7.69
CA LEU A 29 -4.34 9.88 -7.50
C LEU A 29 -3.56 8.61 -7.87
N GLN A 30 -2.92 8.61 -9.04
CA GLN A 30 -2.09 7.48 -9.49
C GLN A 30 -0.93 7.19 -8.55
N LYS A 31 -0.27 8.24 -8.03
CA LYS A 31 0.79 8.09 -7.02
C LYS A 31 0.25 7.39 -5.78
N GLN A 32 -0.89 7.84 -5.25
CA GLN A 32 -1.53 7.25 -4.07
C GLN A 32 -1.90 5.77 -4.29
N MET A 33 -2.45 5.43 -5.46
CA MET A 33 -2.78 4.05 -5.82
C MET A 33 -1.53 3.17 -5.93
N LYS A 34 -0.43 3.70 -6.49
CA LYS A 34 0.86 3.01 -6.56
C LYS A 34 1.46 2.79 -5.17
N ASP A 35 1.41 3.78 -4.30
CA ASP A 35 1.91 3.66 -2.93
C ASP A 35 1.14 2.56 -2.16
N LYS A 36 -0.18 2.47 -2.36
CA LYS A 36 -0.99 1.37 -1.79
C LYS A 36 -0.65 0.00 -2.37
N GLN A 37 -0.29 -0.08 -3.66
CA GLN A 37 0.17 -1.32 -4.27
C GLN A 37 1.54 -1.74 -3.73
N MET A 38 2.48 -0.80 -3.62
CA MET A 38 3.81 -1.01 -3.03
C MET A 38 3.71 -1.52 -1.59
N GLN A 39 2.80 -0.94 -0.80
CA GLN A 39 2.51 -1.40 0.57
C GLN A 39 2.10 -2.88 0.59
N ARG A 40 1.23 -3.31 -0.34
CA ARG A 40 0.80 -4.71 -0.44
C ARG A 40 1.96 -5.63 -0.81
N GLU A 41 2.71 -5.29 -1.85
CA GLU A 41 3.88 -6.07 -2.30
C GLU A 41 4.94 -6.20 -1.19
N THR A 42 5.14 -5.13 -0.42
CA THR A 42 6.03 -5.15 0.76
C THR A 42 5.53 -6.13 1.82
N SER A 43 4.23 -6.18 2.06
CA SER A 43 3.64 -7.15 2.99
C SER A 43 3.81 -8.59 2.51
N GLU A 44 3.55 -8.86 1.23
CA GLU A 44 3.74 -10.16 0.60
C GLU A 44 5.21 -10.62 0.71
N PHE A 45 6.17 -9.70 0.55
CA PHE A 45 7.58 -10.00 0.79
C PHE A 45 7.87 -10.46 2.22
N PHE A 46 7.29 -9.81 3.23
CA PHE A 46 7.43 -10.24 4.62
C PHE A 46 6.73 -11.58 4.88
N GLN A 47 5.59 -11.84 4.23
CA GLN A 47 4.91 -13.13 4.30
C GLN A 47 5.79 -14.28 3.79
N GLU A 48 6.50 -14.09 2.68
CA GLU A 48 7.46 -15.10 2.18
C GLU A 48 8.65 -15.27 3.15
N ARG A 49 9.16 -14.16 3.71
CA ARG A 49 10.22 -14.22 4.73
C ARG A 49 9.79 -14.99 5.98
N ILE A 50 8.54 -14.84 6.42
CA ILE A 50 7.93 -15.57 7.54
C ILE A 50 7.94 -17.07 7.25
N LYS A 51 7.45 -17.48 6.07
CA LYS A 51 7.43 -18.91 5.65
C LYS A 51 8.81 -19.53 5.68
N ILE A 52 9.81 -18.85 5.12
CA ILE A 52 11.21 -19.31 5.13
C ILE A 52 11.71 -19.51 6.57
N LYS A 53 11.38 -18.58 7.48
CA LYS A 53 11.80 -18.68 8.87
C LYS A 53 11.07 -19.77 9.64
N GLU A 54 9.80 -20.02 9.35
CA GLU A 54 9.04 -21.12 9.92
C GLU A 54 9.59 -22.48 9.48
N GLU A 55 9.85 -22.65 8.18
CA GLU A 55 10.44 -23.88 7.65
C GLU A 55 11.84 -24.14 8.24
N TYR A 56 12.66 -23.09 8.37
CA TYR A 56 13.97 -23.19 9.02
C TYR A 56 13.86 -23.67 10.47
N ALA A 57 12.94 -23.09 11.25
CA ALA A 57 12.70 -23.51 12.63
C ALA A 57 12.19 -24.96 12.70
N GLN A 58 11.28 -25.37 11.82
CA GLN A 58 10.78 -26.75 11.74
C GLN A 58 11.91 -27.74 11.44
N ASN A 59 12.82 -27.40 10.54
CA ASN A 59 13.96 -28.24 10.20
C ASN A 59 14.95 -28.39 11.36
N LEU A 60 15.23 -27.30 12.10
CA LEU A 60 16.04 -27.35 13.32
C LEU A 60 15.39 -28.23 14.40
N ALA A 61 14.10 -28.04 14.65
CA ALA A 61 13.34 -28.83 15.61
C ALA A 61 13.36 -30.32 15.22
N LYS A 62 13.15 -30.65 13.94
CA LYS A 62 13.22 -32.02 13.45
C LYS A 62 14.62 -32.63 13.63
N LEU A 63 15.67 -31.87 13.31
CA LEU A 63 17.05 -32.33 13.45
C LEU A 63 17.43 -32.60 14.92
N SER A 64 16.93 -31.78 15.85
CA SER A 64 17.17 -31.94 17.30
C SER A 64 16.69 -33.28 17.85
N GLN A 65 15.65 -33.87 17.25
CA GLN A 65 15.04 -35.13 17.68
C GLN A 65 15.71 -36.38 17.08
N ASN A 66 16.78 -36.19 16.29
CA ASN A 66 17.47 -37.31 15.65
C ASN A 66 18.23 -38.17 16.68
N SER A 67 18.27 -39.48 16.45
CA SER A 67 18.94 -40.48 17.29
C SER A 67 20.43 -40.67 16.95
N LEU A 68 21.04 -39.77 16.17
CA LEU A 68 22.47 -39.83 15.86
C LEU A 68 23.31 -39.76 17.15
N ALA A 69 24.34 -40.61 17.21
CA ALA A 69 25.23 -40.77 18.35
C ALA A 69 24.51 -41.00 19.70
N ALA A 70 23.34 -41.67 19.68
CA ALA A 70 22.59 -41.99 20.90
C ALA A 70 23.26 -43.05 21.80
N GLN A 71 24.28 -43.75 21.29
CA GLN A 71 25.06 -44.75 22.04
C GLN A 71 26.27 -44.14 22.76
N GLU A 72 26.51 -42.83 22.61
CA GLU A 72 27.58 -42.15 23.33
C GLU A 72 27.30 -42.17 24.84
N GLU A 73 28.34 -42.30 25.66
CA GLU A 73 28.22 -42.37 27.12
C GLU A 73 29.12 -41.34 27.82
N GLY A 74 28.91 -41.18 29.13
CA GLY A 74 29.69 -40.27 29.97
C GLY A 74 29.50 -38.79 29.62
N SER A 75 30.49 -37.97 29.98
CA SER A 75 30.41 -36.51 29.81
C SER A 75 30.30 -36.07 28.34
N LEU A 76 30.78 -36.89 27.39
CA LEU A 76 30.64 -36.61 25.97
C LEU A 76 29.17 -36.74 25.52
N ALA A 77 28.44 -37.73 26.03
CA ALA A 77 27.01 -37.88 25.78
C ALA A 77 26.19 -36.70 26.33
N GLU A 78 26.54 -36.21 27.51
CA GLU A 78 25.92 -35.03 28.11
C GLU A 78 26.14 -33.79 27.24
N ALA A 79 27.38 -33.56 26.78
CA ALA A 79 27.71 -32.47 25.87
C ALA A 79 26.95 -32.60 24.54
N TRP A 80 26.84 -33.81 23.98
CA TRP A 80 26.07 -34.07 22.77
C TRP A 80 24.56 -33.82 22.95
N ALA A 81 24.01 -34.19 24.11
CA ALA A 81 22.62 -33.89 24.45
C ALA A 81 22.38 -32.37 24.51
N GLN A 82 23.34 -31.59 25.02
CA GLN A 82 23.24 -30.13 25.02
C GLN A 82 23.29 -29.53 23.61
N VAL A 83 24.08 -30.08 22.69
CA VAL A 83 24.05 -29.66 21.27
C VAL A 83 22.67 -29.89 20.66
N LYS A 84 22.05 -31.06 20.91
CA LYS A 84 20.68 -31.31 20.43
C LYS A 84 19.67 -30.35 21.06
N LYS A 85 19.81 -30.04 22.35
CA LYS A 85 18.97 -29.06 23.03
C LYS A 85 19.14 -27.65 22.45
N SER A 86 20.36 -27.21 22.16
CA SER A 86 20.58 -25.87 21.58
C SER A 86 19.90 -25.69 20.23
N LEU A 87 19.74 -26.77 19.44
CA LEU A 87 18.94 -26.74 18.20
C LEU A 87 17.45 -26.51 18.47
N VAL A 88 16.90 -27.05 19.56
CA VAL A 88 15.50 -26.79 19.98
C VAL A 88 15.35 -25.33 20.36
N ASP A 89 16.27 -24.82 21.19
CA ASP A 89 16.24 -23.43 21.65
C ASP A 89 16.37 -22.46 20.45
N GLU A 90 17.24 -22.76 19.49
CA GLU A 90 17.39 -21.99 18.25
C GLU A 90 16.12 -22.02 17.38
N ALA A 91 15.50 -23.20 17.22
CA ALA A 91 14.22 -23.33 16.53
C ALA A 91 13.13 -22.45 17.16
N GLU A 92 13.03 -22.43 18.50
CA GLU A 92 12.07 -21.62 19.23
C GLU A 92 12.31 -20.12 19.01
N VAL A 93 13.58 -19.67 19.05
CA VAL A 93 13.94 -18.27 18.77
C VAL A 93 13.49 -17.86 17.37
N HIS A 94 13.73 -18.70 16.35
CA HIS A 94 13.32 -18.39 14.98
C HIS A 94 11.81 -18.38 14.81
N LEU A 95 11.09 -19.31 15.43
CA LEU A 95 9.64 -19.36 15.37
C LEU A 95 9.00 -18.14 16.05
N LYS A 96 9.49 -17.76 17.24
CA LYS A 96 9.07 -16.54 17.95
C LYS A 96 9.36 -15.29 17.14
N PHE A 97 10.52 -15.21 16.49
CA PHE A 97 10.84 -14.08 15.62
C PHE A 97 9.88 -13.99 14.42
N SER A 98 9.56 -15.13 13.78
CA SER A 98 8.64 -15.18 12.66
C SER A 98 7.23 -14.70 13.04
N THR A 99 6.66 -15.28 14.11
CA THR A 99 5.28 -15.03 14.53
C THR A 99 5.11 -13.72 15.29
N ALA A 100 5.94 -13.46 16.30
CA ALA A 100 5.78 -12.30 17.18
C ALA A 100 6.38 -11.02 16.59
N LYS A 101 7.45 -11.11 15.78
CA LYS A 101 8.11 -9.91 15.22
C LYS A 101 7.76 -9.65 13.78
N LEU A 102 7.95 -10.61 12.88
CA LEU A 102 7.67 -10.35 11.47
C LEU A 102 6.16 -10.30 11.19
N HIS A 103 5.40 -11.28 11.65
CA HIS A 103 3.97 -11.29 11.38
C HIS A 103 3.21 -10.20 12.16
N SER A 104 3.31 -10.19 13.49
CA SER A 104 2.52 -9.25 14.32
C SER A 104 2.97 -7.79 14.22
N ASP A 105 4.28 -7.52 14.21
CA ASP A 105 4.80 -6.15 14.31
C ASP A 105 5.05 -5.50 12.94
N VAL A 106 5.05 -6.27 11.84
CA VAL A 106 5.40 -5.76 10.49
C VAL A 106 4.36 -6.10 9.42
N GLU A 107 4.18 -7.37 9.09
CA GLU A 107 3.33 -7.81 7.96
C GLU A 107 1.86 -7.45 8.20
N LYS A 108 1.31 -7.78 9.37
CA LYS A 108 -0.09 -7.48 9.69
C LYS A 108 -0.40 -5.97 9.72
N PRO A 109 0.43 -5.11 10.37
CA PRO A 109 0.27 -3.66 10.26
C PRO A 109 0.34 -3.14 8.82
N LEU A 110 1.24 -3.68 8.00
CA LEU A 110 1.33 -3.31 6.58
C LEU A 110 0.08 -3.71 5.81
N MET A 111 -0.52 -4.88 6.05
CA MET A 111 -1.78 -5.26 5.38
C MET A 111 -2.95 -4.37 5.79
N ASN A 112 -3.06 -4.08 7.09
CA ASN A 112 -4.22 -3.42 7.66
C ASN A 112 -4.12 -1.89 7.62
N PHE A 113 -2.98 -1.34 7.22
CA PHE A 113 -2.85 0.10 7.09
C PHE A 113 -3.78 0.65 6.00
N CYS A 114 -4.69 1.54 6.38
CA CYS A 114 -5.69 2.17 5.51
C CYS A 114 -6.53 1.14 4.72
N GLU A 115 -7.35 0.34 5.40
CA GLU A 115 -8.25 -0.64 4.79
C GLU A 115 -9.27 0.00 3.82
N ASN A 116 -9.77 1.20 4.15
CA ASN A 116 -10.75 1.92 3.33
C ASN A 116 -10.14 2.72 2.18
N PHE A 117 -8.81 2.72 2.03
CA PHE A 117 -8.09 3.60 1.10
C PHE A 117 -8.63 3.60 -0.33
N LYS A 118 -8.92 2.42 -0.89
CA LYS A 118 -9.44 2.31 -2.27
C LYS A 118 -10.82 2.94 -2.42
N LYS A 119 -11.64 2.89 -1.37
CA LYS A 119 -12.96 3.53 -1.35
C LYS A 119 -12.78 5.04 -1.25
N ASP A 120 -11.96 5.50 -0.32
CA ASP A 120 -11.73 6.92 -0.05
C ASP A 120 -11.10 7.62 -1.27
N MET A 121 -10.16 6.96 -1.97
CA MET A 121 -9.57 7.49 -3.21
C MET A 121 -10.57 7.60 -4.35
N LYS A 122 -11.49 6.64 -4.50
CA LYS A 122 -12.57 6.73 -5.49
C LYS A 122 -13.55 7.86 -5.17
N GLU A 123 -13.85 8.06 -3.89
CA GLU A 123 -14.71 9.16 -3.44
C GLU A 123 -14.05 10.53 -3.70
N CYS A 124 -12.75 10.65 -3.42
CA CYS A 124 -11.99 11.86 -3.73
C CYS A 124 -11.97 12.16 -5.24
N ASP A 125 -11.68 11.15 -6.06
CA ASP A 125 -11.69 11.27 -7.52
C ASP A 125 -13.06 11.69 -8.06
N TYR A 126 -14.13 11.05 -7.57
CA TYR A 126 -15.50 11.41 -7.94
C TYR A 126 -15.81 12.87 -7.61
N HIS A 127 -15.53 13.34 -6.40
CA HIS A 127 -15.80 14.71 -5.99
C HIS A 127 -15.03 15.74 -6.84
N ILE A 128 -13.75 15.47 -7.14
CA ILE A 128 -12.94 16.39 -7.95
C ILE A 128 -13.43 16.43 -9.39
N ASN A 129 -13.81 15.28 -9.96
CA ASN A 129 -14.38 15.21 -11.30
C ASN A 129 -15.74 15.91 -11.38
N ASP A 130 -16.59 15.81 -10.35
CA ASP A 130 -17.87 16.54 -10.31
C ASP A 130 -17.65 18.05 -10.30
N LEU A 131 -16.77 18.56 -9.43
CA LEU A 131 -16.43 19.99 -9.38
C LEU A 131 -15.84 20.48 -10.70
N SER A 132 -15.02 19.68 -11.35
CA SER A 132 -14.43 20.01 -12.66
C SER A 132 -15.51 20.15 -13.74
N LYS A 133 -16.53 19.29 -13.73
CA LYS A 133 -17.70 19.39 -14.63
C LYS A 133 -18.55 20.61 -14.34
N GLN A 134 -18.80 20.91 -13.06
CA GLN A 134 -19.54 22.12 -12.66
C GLN A 134 -18.81 23.38 -13.12
N HIS A 135 -17.48 23.44 -12.97
CA HIS A 135 -16.65 24.55 -13.45
C HIS A 135 -16.70 24.70 -14.98
N ALA A 136 -16.62 23.60 -15.72
CA ALA A 136 -16.76 23.60 -17.18
C ALA A 136 -18.14 24.11 -17.63
N SER A 137 -19.22 23.61 -17.02
CA SER A 137 -20.59 24.04 -17.31
C SER A 137 -20.81 25.52 -17.02
N CYS A 138 -20.30 26.01 -15.89
CA CYS A 138 -20.30 27.44 -15.55
C CYS A 138 -19.54 28.25 -16.63
N SER A 139 -18.34 27.81 -16.99
CA SER A 139 -17.52 28.46 -18.02
C SER A 139 -18.22 28.53 -19.39
N ASP A 140 -18.91 27.46 -19.80
CA ASP A 140 -19.70 27.43 -21.03
C ASP A 140 -20.89 28.38 -20.97
N GLN A 141 -21.58 28.46 -19.83
CA GLN A 141 -22.66 29.41 -19.61
C GLN A 141 -22.19 30.87 -19.74
N TRP A 142 -20.99 31.20 -19.21
CA TRP A 142 -20.39 32.53 -19.36
C TRP A 142 -19.91 32.79 -20.80
N ARG A 143 -19.52 31.76 -21.54
CA ARG A 143 -19.09 31.85 -22.94
C ARG A 143 -20.28 32.01 -23.89
N CYS A 144 -21.47 31.49 -23.55
CA CYS A 144 -22.69 31.74 -24.30
C CYS A 144 -23.14 33.21 -24.14
N PRO A 145 -23.34 33.97 -25.23
CA PRO A 145 -23.88 35.32 -25.15
C PRO A 145 -25.25 35.28 -24.45
N ARG A 146 -25.44 36.06 -23.37
CA ARG A 146 -26.77 36.22 -22.79
C ARG A 146 -27.69 36.75 -23.89
N LYS A 147 -28.76 36.01 -24.23
CA LYS A 147 -29.83 36.56 -25.07
C LYS A 147 -30.30 37.86 -24.41
N PRO A 148 -30.38 39.00 -25.12
CA PRO A 148 -30.91 40.22 -24.54
C PRO A 148 -32.30 39.92 -23.98
N SER A 149 -32.54 40.26 -22.71
CA SER A 149 -33.91 40.23 -22.18
C SER A 149 -34.75 41.17 -23.03
N GLN A 150 -35.74 40.65 -23.75
CA GLN A 150 -36.78 41.48 -24.35
C GLN A 150 -37.64 42.03 -23.22
N SER A 151 -37.13 43.03 -22.50
CA SER A 151 -37.87 43.84 -21.55
C SER A 151 -38.18 45.16 -22.21
N ASN A 152 -39.44 45.33 -22.60
CA ASN A 152 -40.14 46.52 -23.06
C ASN A 152 -39.37 47.50 -23.94
N ARG A 153 -39.45 47.28 -25.26
CA ARG A 153 -39.61 48.40 -26.21
C ARG A 153 -41.09 48.76 -26.29
N GLU A 154 -41.62 49.30 -25.21
CA GLU A 154 -42.87 50.06 -25.26
C GLU A 154 -42.56 51.48 -25.72
N THR A 155 -43.01 51.76 -26.94
CA THR A 155 -43.54 53.06 -27.41
C THR A 155 -42.93 54.33 -26.81
N TRP A 156 -42.01 54.93 -27.56
CA TRP A 156 -41.90 56.39 -27.58
C TRP A 156 -42.30 56.88 -28.97
N ARG A 157 -43.29 57.78 -28.91
CA ARG A 157 -44.13 58.40 -29.95
C ARG A 157 -43.50 58.66 -31.32
#